data_AF-A0A7Y2CCY7-F1
#
_entry.id   AF-A0A7Y2CCY7-F1
#
_cell.length_a   1.000
_cell.length_b   1.000
_cell.length_c   1.000
_cell.angle_alpha   90.00
_cell.angle_beta   90.00
_cell.angle_gamma   90.00
#
_symmetry.space_group_name_H-M   'P 1'
#
loop_
_entity.id
_entity.type
_entity.pdbx_description
1 polymer ?
#
loop_
_entity_poly.entity_id
_entity_poly.type
_entity_poly.pdbx_seq_one_letter_code
_entity_poly.pdbx_strand_id
1 'polypeptide(L)'
;MPRRCASSIASDVAAQSSPLFETRGVWFATVLRDGNWPVSVLDSATKQEADLRERIQHAKALGLNTFVFQAVARGDAMYPSSRLPWSARLGSAGVDPGYDPLAVAIDEAHRLGMELHAWINVNRVGDVNSVADFSGASNPGHVFYEHPGWVQSVSGALRLDASAPEAR
;
A
#
# COMPACT_ATOMS: atom_id res chain seq x y z
N MET A 1 14.18 72.35 13.01
CA MET A 1 14.06 70.91 13.32
C MET A 1 13.34 70.22 12.16
N PRO A 2 13.99 69.37 11.34
CA PRO A 2 13.30 68.63 10.30
C PRO A 2 12.86 67.24 10.81
N ARG A 3 11.59 66.93 10.58
CA ARG A 3 10.99 65.61 10.82
C ARG A 3 11.57 64.63 9.80
N ARG A 4 12.14 63.51 10.27
CA ARG A 4 12.54 62.38 9.40
C ARG A 4 11.28 61.65 8.97
N CYS A 5 11.05 61.56 7.66
CA CYS A 5 10.06 60.63 7.09
C CYS A 5 10.53 59.20 7.34
N ALA A 6 9.63 58.36 7.85
CA ALA A 6 9.85 56.93 7.98
C ALA A 6 9.80 56.28 6.59
N SER A 7 10.85 55.53 6.21
CA SER A 7 10.77 54.62 5.06
C SER A 7 9.89 53.43 5.45
N SER A 8 8.78 53.28 4.74
CA SER A 8 8.01 52.04 4.71
C SER A 8 8.82 50.98 3.98
N ILE A 9 9.10 49.86 4.64
CA ILE A 9 9.64 48.67 4.00
C ILE A 9 8.42 47.85 3.61
N ALA A 10 8.04 47.90 2.33
CA ALA A 10 7.08 46.95 1.79
C ALA A 10 7.81 45.60 1.66
N SER A 11 7.39 44.60 2.45
CA SER A 11 7.87 43.24 2.30
C SER A 11 7.23 42.62 1.05
N ASP A 12 8.03 42.42 0.01
CA ASP A 12 7.66 41.57 -1.13
C ASP A 12 7.58 40.11 -0.64
N VAL A 13 6.37 39.67 -0.30
CA VAL A 13 6.07 38.24 -0.18
C VAL A 13 5.98 37.70 -1.60
N ALA A 14 7.06 37.06 -2.06
CA ALA A 14 7.06 36.33 -3.31
C ALA A 14 5.90 35.32 -3.32
N ALA A 15 4.93 35.50 -4.24
CA ALA A 15 3.83 34.57 -4.43
C ALA A 15 4.41 33.21 -4.83
N GLN A 16 4.30 32.24 -3.93
CA GLN A 16 4.71 30.87 -4.19
C GLN A 16 3.81 30.31 -5.30
N SER A 17 4.38 30.07 -6.49
CA SER A 17 3.64 29.52 -7.62
C SER A 17 3.11 28.13 -7.25
N SER A 18 1.79 27.93 -7.33
CA SER A 18 1.18 26.62 -7.12
C SER A 18 1.80 25.59 -8.07
N PRO A 19 1.97 24.33 -7.63
CA PRO A 19 2.54 23.28 -8.49
C PRO A 19 1.69 23.12 -9.76
N LEU A 20 2.36 22.78 -10.86
CA LEU A 20 1.71 22.57 -12.17
C LEU A 20 0.64 21.46 -12.13
N PHE A 21 0.71 20.58 -11.14
CA PHE A 21 -0.24 19.50 -10.91
C PHE A 21 -0.50 19.32 -9.41
N GLU A 22 -1.77 19.18 -9.04
CA GLU A 22 -2.19 18.87 -7.68
C GLU A 22 -2.50 17.36 -7.56
N THR A 23 -1.83 16.67 -6.65
CA THR A 23 -2.14 15.27 -6.33
C THR A 23 -3.37 15.20 -5.41
N ARG A 24 -4.39 14.46 -5.85
CA ARG A 24 -5.62 14.17 -5.11
C ARG A 24 -5.75 12.66 -5.03
N GLY A 25 -5.04 12.10 -4.06
CA GLY A 25 -4.87 10.66 -3.89
C GLY A 25 -5.79 10.05 -2.84
N VAL A 26 -6.04 8.75 -2.98
CA VAL A 26 -6.62 7.92 -1.92
C VAL A 26 -5.69 6.74 -1.61
N TRP A 27 -5.49 6.48 -0.32
CA TRP A 27 -4.80 5.28 0.16
C TRP A 27 -5.78 4.12 0.25
N PHE A 28 -5.39 3.00 -0.35
CA PHE A 28 -6.21 1.82 -0.45
C PHE A 28 -5.50 0.62 0.18
N ALA A 29 -5.82 0.39 1.45
CA ALA A 29 -5.18 -0.62 2.28
C ALA A 29 -5.75 -2.01 2.00
N THR A 30 -4.88 -3.01 2.04
CA THR A 30 -5.21 -4.42 1.80
C THR A 30 -4.99 -5.30 3.03
N VAL A 31 -4.45 -4.77 4.13
CA VAL A 31 -4.26 -5.47 5.41
C VAL A 31 -5.52 -6.15 5.95
N LEU A 32 -5.34 -7.25 6.69
CA LEU A 32 -6.43 -7.95 7.39
C LEU A 32 -7.07 -7.03 8.46
N ARG A 33 -8.40 -7.17 8.62
CA ARG A 33 -9.29 -6.48 9.59
C ARG A 33 -9.70 -5.05 9.22
N ASP A 34 -8.75 -4.18 8.86
CA ASP A 34 -9.03 -2.75 8.63
C ASP A 34 -8.75 -2.30 7.19
N GLY A 35 -8.43 -3.24 6.29
CA GLY A 35 -8.20 -2.96 4.88
C GLY A 35 -9.48 -2.58 4.15
N ASN A 36 -9.35 -1.69 3.16
CA ASN A 36 -10.47 -1.26 2.32
C ASN A 36 -10.93 -2.37 1.36
N TRP A 37 -10.04 -3.30 1.00
CA TRP A 37 -10.28 -4.40 0.06
C TRP A 37 -9.31 -5.58 0.32
N PRO A 38 -9.64 -6.81 -0.08
CA PRO A 38 -10.97 -7.27 -0.49
C PRO A 38 -11.98 -7.17 0.66
N VAL A 39 -13.27 -7.10 0.31
CA VAL A 39 -14.36 -6.98 1.30
C VAL A 39 -14.40 -8.24 2.17
N SER A 40 -14.36 -9.41 1.52
CA SER A 40 -14.22 -10.70 2.19
C SER A 40 -13.10 -11.53 1.56
N VAL A 41 -12.38 -12.26 2.40
CA VAL A 41 -11.42 -13.28 1.95
C VAL A 41 -12.12 -14.49 1.33
N LEU A 42 -13.43 -14.62 1.53
CA LEU A 42 -14.28 -15.68 0.95
C LEU A 42 -14.90 -15.28 -0.39
N ASP A 43 -14.73 -14.02 -0.82
CA ASP A 43 -15.20 -13.59 -2.13
C ASP A 43 -14.40 -14.30 -3.23
N SER A 44 -15.08 -14.67 -4.33
CA SER A 44 -14.42 -15.23 -5.50
C SER A 44 -13.48 -14.21 -6.15
N ALA A 45 -12.45 -14.68 -6.87
CA ALA A 45 -11.55 -13.83 -7.64
C ALA A 45 -12.31 -12.83 -8.53
N THR A 46 -13.34 -13.30 -9.26
CA THR A 46 -14.19 -12.44 -10.10
C THR A 46 -14.90 -11.35 -9.30
N LYS A 47 -15.41 -11.66 -8.10
CA LYS A 47 -16.05 -10.66 -7.25
C LYS A 47 -15.03 -9.65 -6.72
N GLN A 48 -13.89 -10.13 -6.23
CA GLN A 48 -12.81 -9.26 -5.74
C GLN A 48 -12.32 -8.31 -6.85
N GLU A 49 -12.12 -8.81 -8.06
CA GLU A 49 -11.74 -8.00 -9.22
C GLU A 49 -12.79 -6.93 -9.55
N ALA A 50 -14.07 -7.31 -9.62
CA ALA A 50 -15.16 -6.38 -9.88
C ALA A 50 -15.24 -5.28 -8.81
N ASP A 51 -15.18 -5.67 -7.53
CA ASP A 51 -15.19 -4.75 -6.40
C ASP A 51 -13.99 -3.78 -6.49
N LEU A 52 -12.79 -4.26 -6.84
CA LEU A 52 -11.58 -3.43 -6.99
C LEU A 52 -11.77 -2.37 -8.08
N ARG A 53 -12.29 -2.77 -9.25
CA ARG A 53 -12.57 -1.84 -10.35
C ARG A 53 -13.61 -0.79 -9.95
N GLU A 54 -14.70 -1.21 -9.31
CA GLU A 54 -15.75 -0.30 -8.82
C GLU A 54 -15.16 0.76 -7.87
N ARG A 55 -14.26 0.36 -6.97
CA ARG A 55 -13.62 1.27 -6.01
C ARG A 55 -12.73 2.32 -6.69
N ILE A 56 -11.99 1.94 -7.73
CA ILE A 56 -11.16 2.88 -8.51
C ILE A 56 -12.06 3.82 -9.32
N GLN A 57 -13.13 3.30 -9.95
CA GLN A 57 -14.13 4.10 -10.66
C GLN A 57 -14.82 5.10 -9.73
N HIS A 58 -15.15 4.69 -8.50
CA HIS A 58 -15.74 5.58 -7.50
C HIS A 58 -14.75 6.66 -7.05
N ALA A 59 -13.47 6.31 -6.82
CA ALA A 59 -12.43 7.30 -6.54
C ALA A 59 -12.33 8.36 -7.66
N LYS A 60 -12.37 7.93 -8.92
CA LYS A 60 -12.42 8.84 -10.06
C LYS A 60 -13.65 9.75 -10.05
N ALA A 61 -14.84 9.19 -9.76
CA ALA A 61 -16.09 9.94 -9.71
C ALA A 61 -16.08 11.03 -8.62
N LEU A 62 -15.32 10.83 -7.55
CA LEU A 62 -15.09 11.82 -6.48
C LEU A 62 -14.05 12.89 -6.86
N GLY A 63 -13.50 12.85 -8.08
CA GLY A 63 -12.52 13.82 -8.56
C GLY A 63 -11.07 13.52 -8.19
N LEU A 64 -10.78 12.32 -7.68
CA LEU A 64 -9.42 11.89 -7.38
C LEU A 64 -8.65 11.58 -8.68
N ASN A 65 -7.33 11.76 -8.64
CA ASN A 65 -6.44 11.51 -9.78
C ASN A 65 -5.31 10.51 -9.48
N THR A 66 -5.17 10.06 -8.23
CA THR A 66 -4.16 9.07 -7.84
C THR A 66 -4.78 7.99 -6.96
N PHE A 67 -4.50 6.72 -7.27
CA PHE A 67 -4.90 5.58 -6.46
C PHE A 67 -3.66 4.91 -5.87
N VAL A 68 -3.50 4.97 -4.54
CA VAL A 68 -2.34 4.40 -3.85
C VAL A 68 -2.72 3.01 -3.32
N PHE A 69 -2.32 1.96 -4.03
CA PHE A 69 -2.74 0.59 -3.75
C PHE A 69 -1.70 -0.18 -2.94
N GLN A 70 -2.10 -0.76 -1.81
CA GLN A 70 -1.20 -1.57 -0.98
C GLN A 70 -0.88 -2.92 -1.64
N ALA A 71 0.23 -2.95 -2.39
CA ALA A 71 0.71 -4.13 -3.10
C ALA A 71 1.43 -5.12 -2.18
N VAL A 72 2.07 -4.64 -1.10
CA VAL A 72 2.74 -5.46 -0.08
C VAL A 72 2.34 -4.97 1.30
N ALA A 73 1.73 -5.84 2.10
CA ALA A 73 1.14 -5.46 3.38
C ALA A 73 1.93 -5.99 4.58
N ARG A 74 2.14 -7.31 4.66
CA ARG A 74 2.81 -7.98 5.79
C ARG A 74 3.67 -9.12 5.29
N GLY A 75 4.69 -8.83 4.48
CA GLY A 75 5.57 -9.87 3.92
C GLY A 75 4.88 -10.76 2.87
N ASP A 76 3.78 -10.27 2.30
CA ASP A 76 2.95 -10.94 1.31
C ASP A 76 2.57 -10.00 0.16
N ALA A 77 2.27 -10.55 -1.00
CA ALA A 77 2.01 -9.80 -2.22
C ALA A 77 0.56 -9.89 -2.72
N MET A 78 0.10 -8.79 -3.30
CA MET A 78 -1.14 -8.69 -4.08
C MET A 78 -0.88 -8.80 -5.60
N TYR A 79 0.21 -9.47 -5.98
CA TYR A 79 0.69 -9.65 -7.35
C TYR A 79 1.58 -10.89 -7.44
N PRO A 80 1.78 -11.49 -8.63
CA PRO A 80 2.68 -12.61 -8.82
C PRO A 80 4.12 -12.21 -8.50
N SER A 81 4.70 -12.84 -7.48
CA SER A 81 6.05 -12.53 -7.01
C SER A 81 6.90 -13.79 -6.89
N SER A 82 8.18 -13.70 -7.24
CA SER A 82 9.17 -14.75 -7.01
C SER A 82 9.81 -14.69 -5.63
N ARG A 83 9.49 -13.66 -4.83
CA ARG A 83 10.10 -13.40 -3.51
C ARG A 83 9.10 -13.38 -2.37
N LEU A 84 7.85 -13.00 -2.68
CA LEU A 84 6.81 -12.85 -1.69
C LEU A 84 5.69 -13.85 -1.99
N PRO A 85 5.16 -14.53 -0.98
CA PRO A 85 3.99 -15.36 -1.16
C PRO A 85 2.75 -14.51 -1.44
N TRP A 86 1.73 -15.12 -2.04
CA TRP A 86 0.41 -14.52 -2.17
C TRP A 86 -0.22 -14.22 -0.81
N SER A 87 -0.88 -13.06 -0.72
CA SER A 87 -1.54 -12.66 0.51
C SER A 87 -2.71 -13.58 0.89
N ALA A 88 -2.81 -13.87 2.18
CA ALA A 88 -3.97 -14.55 2.78
C ALA A 88 -5.30 -13.80 2.56
N ARG A 89 -5.25 -12.53 2.14
CA ARG A 89 -6.43 -11.73 1.81
C ARG A 89 -7.14 -12.18 0.54
N LEU A 90 -6.42 -12.85 -0.36
CA LEU A 90 -6.94 -13.32 -1.65
C LEU A 90 -7.51 -14.75 -1.57
N GLY A 91 -7.70 -15.27 -0.36
CA GLY A 91 -8.22 -16.61 -0.10
C GLY A 91 -7.36 -17.34 0.92
N SER A 92 -6.43 -18.17 0.43
CA SER A 92 -5.51 -18.93 1.28
C SER A 92 -4.09 -18.36 1.19
N ALA A 93 -3.40 -18.24 2.32
CA ALA A 93 -2.03 -17.73 2.37
C ALA A 93 -1.09 -18.54 1.45
N GLY A 94 -0.34 -17.85 0.60
CA GLY A 94 0.62 -18.46 -0.33
C GLY A 94 0.01 -19.07 -1.60
N VAL A 95 -1.31 -19.09 -1.75
CA VAL A 95 -2.00 -19.72 -2.89
C VAL A 95 -2.34 -18.69 -3.95
N ASP A 96 -2.06 -19.00 -5.21
CA ASP A 96 -2.44 -18.17 -6.36
C ASP A 96 -3.97 -18.05 -6.44
N PRO A 97 -4.53 -16.82 -6.40
CA PRO A 97 -5.97 -16.60 -6.46
C PRO A 97 -6.56 -16.73 -7.87
N GLY A 98 -5.74 -16.98 -8.89
CA GLY A 98 -6.13 -17.12 -10.29
C GLY A 98 -6.22 -15.81 -11.06
N TYR A 99 -5.74 -14.69 -10.49
CA TYR A 99 -5.67 -13.37 -11.12
C TYR A 99 -4.60 -12.49 -10.47
N ASP A 100 -4.24 -11.38 -11.12
CA ASP A 100 -3.30 -10.38 -10.61
C ASP A 100 -4.04 -9.08 -10.19
N PRO A 101 -4.30 -8.87 -8.88
CA PRO A 101 -4.96 -7.66 -8.40
C PRO A 101 -4.24 -6.36 -8.73
N LEU A 102 -2.90 -6.35 -8.70
CA LEU A 102 -2.12 -5.14 -8.98
C LEU A 102 -2.24 -4.78 -10.46
N ALA A 103 -2.16 -5.77 -11.37
CA ALA A 103 -2.39 -5.54 -12.80
C ALA A 103 -3.80 -4.99 -13.06
N VAL A 104 -4.82 -5.57 -12.43
CA VAL A 104 -6.21 -5.06 -12.51
C VAL A 104 -6.30 -3.60 -12.07
N ALA A 105 -5.67 -3.25 -10.95
CA ALA A 105 -5.68 -1.89 -10.43
C ALA A 105 -4.95 -0.91 -11.37
N ILE A 106 -3.80 -1.31 -11.92
CA ILE A 106 -3.01 -0.52 -12.86
C ILE A 106 -3.84 -0.24 -14.12
N ASP A 107 -4.40 -1.29 -14.72
CA ASP A 107 -5.16 -1.18 -15.96
C ASP A 107 -6.38 -0.29 -15.79
N GLU A 108 -7.13 -0.47 -14.69
CA GLU A 108 -8.34 0.32 -14.43
C GLU A 108 -8.01 1.80 -14.14
N ALA A 109 -6.99 2.08 -13.32
CA ALA A 109 -6.56 3.44 -13.03
C ALA A 109 -6.10 4.17 -14.29
N HIS A 110 -5.23 3.54 -15.10
CA HIS A 110 -4.74 4.12 -16.35
C HIS A 110 -5.86 4.33 -17.37
N ARG A 111 -6.80 3.38 -17.49
CA ARG A 111 -7.99 3.51 -18.35
C ARG A 111 -8.82 4.75 -18.01
N LEU A 112 -8.84 5.16 -16.74
CA LEU A 112 -9.55 6.35 -16.24
C LEU A 112 -8.67 7.62 -16.20
N GLY A 113 -7.43 7.55 -16.69
CA GLY A 113 -6.45 8.64 -16.65
C GLY A 113 -6.07 9.03 -15.21
N MET A 114 -6.00 8.04 -14.31
CA MET A 114 -5.47 8.19 -12.96
C MET A 114 -4.05 7.61 -12.89
N GLU A 115 -3.23 8.14 -12.01
CA GLU A 115 -1.98 7.49 -11.61
C GLU A 115 -2.28 6.34 -10.64
N LEU A 116 -1.50 5.26 -10.72
CA LEU A 116 -1.44 4.26 -9.66
C LEU A 116 -0.07 4.24 -9.01
N HIS A 117 -0.03 4.34 -7.69
CA HIS A 117 1.19 4.22 -6.90
C HIS A 117 1.11 2.94 -6.08
N ALA A 118 2.07 2.04 -6.23
CA ALA A 118 2.13 0.82 -5.43
C ALA A 118 2.72 1.12 -4.05
N TRP A 119 1.93 0.92 -3.00
CA TRP A 119 2.37 1.03 -1.60
C TRP A 119 2.92 -0.31 -1.11
N ILE A 120 4.16 -0.27 -0.63
CA ILE A 120 4.89 -1.41 -0.07
C ILE A 120 5.25 -1.12 1.38
N ASN A 121 4.83 -1.99 2.30
CA ASN A 121 5.39 -2.05 3.64
C ASN A 121 6.70 -2.84 3.60
N VAL A 122 7.82 -2.16 3.84
CA VAL A 122 9.16 -2.76 3.71
C VAL A 122 9.47 -3.69 4.89
N ASN A 123 9.27 -3.21 6.13
CA ASN A 123 9.79 -3.93 7.30
C ASN A 123 8.74 -4.78 8.01
N ARG A 124 7.45 -4.42 7.97
CA ARG A 124 6.44 -5.14 8.77
C ARG A 124 6.04 -6.43 8.06
N VAL A 125 6.18 -7.56 8.76
CA VAL A 125 5.92 -8.90 8.21
C VAL A 125 4.84 -9.66 8.98
N GLY A 126 4.31 -9.10 10.06
CA GLY A 126 3.26 -9.75 10.83
C GLY A 126 3.10 -9.19 12.24
N ASP A 127 2.37 -9.92 13.06
CA ASP A 127 2.17 -9.67 14.49
C ASP A 127 2.31 -10.97 15.26
N VAL A 128 2.92 -10.92 16.45
CA VAL A 128 3.19 -12.11 17.27
C VAL A 128 1.92 -12.85 17.68
N ASN A 129 0.82 -12.12 17.84
CA ASN A 129 -0.47 -12.66 18.29
C ASN A 129 -1.37 -13.12 17.12
N SER A 130 -0.94 -12.93 15.87
CA SER A 130 -1.74 -13.30 14.71
C SER A 130 -0.88 -13.96 13.64
N VAL A 131 0.07 -14.81 14.07
CA VAL A 131 0.90 -15.60 13.15
C VAL A 131 0.03 -16.40 12.17
N ALA A 132 -1.09 -16.96 12.64
CA ALA A 132 -2.09 -17.65 11.83
C ALA A 132 -2.65 -16.82 10.65
N ASP A 133 -2.60 -15.49 10.71
CA ASP A 133 -3.10 -14.61 9.64
C ASP A 133 -2.21 -14.60 8.40
N PHE A 134 -0.94 -14.99 8.56
CA PHE A 134 0.05 -15.07 7.49
C PHE A 134 0.80 -16.42 7.50
N SER A 135 0.36 -17.35 8.34
CA SER A 135 0.93 -18.68 8.47
C SER A 135 -0.02 -19.80 8.08
N GLY A 136 0.59 -20.91 7.68
CA GLY A 136 -0.09 -22.15 7.33
C GLY A 136 0.88 -23.06 6.59
N ALA A 137 0.55 -24.36 6.50
CA ALA A 137 1.33 -25.32 5.70
C ALA A 137 1.45 -24.90 4.22
N SER A 138 0.59 -23.99 3.75
CA SER A 138 0.56 -23.42 2.40
C SER A 138 1.41 -22.16 2.22
N ASN A 139 2.01 -21.59 3.26
CA ASN A 139 2.82 -20.38 3.15
C ASN A 139 4.29 -20.53 3.61
N PRO A 140 5.03 -21.57 3.12
CA PRO A 140 6.42 -21.76 3.50
C PRO A 140 7.33 -20.62 3.02
N GLY A 141 6.93 -19.92 1.94
CA GLY A 141 7.70 -18.84 1.32
C GLY A 141 7.68 -17.49 2.06
N HIS A 142 6.98 -17.41 3.20
CA HIS A 142 6.95 -16.17 3.97
C HIS A 142 8.26 -15.98 4.72
N VAL A 143 8.81 -14.76 4.72
CA VAL A 143 10.14 -14.45 5.30
C VAL A 143 10.27 -14.81 6.78
N PHE A 144 9.16 -14.80 7.53
CA PHE A 144 9.11 -15.30 8.91
C PHE A 144 9.54 -16.78 9.05
N TYR A 145 9.28 -17.60 8.02
CA TYR A 145 9.62 -19.02 7.98
C TYR A 145 10.94 -19.30 7.26
N GLU A 146 11.18 -18.64 6.11
CA GLU A 146 12.41 -18.86 5.34
C GLU A 146 13.65 -18.29 6.05
N HIS A 147 13.48 -17.14 6.71
CA HIS A 147 14.57 -16.39 7.32
C HIS A 147 14.20 -15.89 8.73
N PRO A 148 13.93 -16.79 9.69
CA PRO A 148 13.51 -16.40 11.04
C PRO A 148 14.55 -15.51 11.74
N GLY A 149 15.84 -15.66 11.42
CA GLY A 149 16.92 -14.82 11.95
C GLY A 149 16.86 -13.36 11.50
N TRP A 150 16.10 -13.04 10.44
CA TRP A 150 15.91 -11.67 9.97
C TRP A 150 14.74 -10.99 10.66
N VAL A 151 13.91 -11.70 11.44
CA VAL A 151 12.68 -11.16 12.00
C VAL A 151 12.82 -10.90 13.49
N GLN A 152 12.52 -9.66 13.89
CA GLN A 152 12.49 -9.22 15.28
C GLN A 152 11.07 -8.89 15.70
N SER A 153 10.75 -9.18 16.97
CA SER A 153 9.52 -8.67 17.59
C SER A 153 9.80 -7.33 18.26
N VAL A 154 9.06 -6.30 17.84
CA VAL A 154 9.14 -4.96 18.41
C VAL A 154 7.73 -4.50 18.77
N SER A 155 7.46 -4.39 20.07
CA SER A 155 6.13 -4.02 20.61
C SER A 155 4.99 -4.88 20.07
N GLY A 156 5.22 -6.19 19.91
CA GLY A 156 4.22 -7.15 19.42
C GLY A 156 4.08 -7.26 17.90
N ALA A 157 4.67 -6.33 17.13
CA ALA A 157 4.73 -6.45 15.67
C ALA A 157 6.04 -7.12 15.24
N LEU A 158 5.94 -8.05 14.28
CA LEU A 158 7.07 -8.72 13.67
C LEU A 158 7.60 -7.87 12.52
N ARG A 159 8.91 -7.61 12.53
CA ARG A 159 9.58 -6.75 11.55
C ARG A 159 10.90 -7.35 11.08
N LEU A 160 11.26 -7.08 9.83
CA LEU A 160 12.62 -7.30 9.33
C LEU A 160 13.61 -6.44 10.12
N ASP A 161 14.74 -7.05 10.45
CA ASP A 161 15.89 -6.40 11.05
C ASP A 161 16.63 -5.59 9.98
N ALA A 162 16.35 -4.29 9.92
CA ALA A 162 17.01 -3.39 8.98
C ALA A 162 18.53 -3.24 9.23
N SER A 163 19.06 -3.73 10.35
CA SER A 163 20.50 -3.74 10.62
C SER A 163 21.23 -4.93 9.98
N ALA A 164 20.51 -6.01 9.66
CA ALA A 164 21.04 -7.17 8.95
C ALA A 164 21.15 -6.88 7.45
N PRO A 165 22.36 -6.88 6.85
CA PRO A 165 22.54 -6.55 5.43
C PRO A 165 21.71 -7.41 4.47
N GLU A 166 21.54 -8.69 4.81
CA GLU A 166 20.78 -9.66 4.05
C GLU A 166 19.26 -9.44 4.08
N ALA A 167 18.76 -8.63 5.01
CA ALA A 167 17.34 -8.28 5.15
C ALA A 167 16.97 -6.92 4.52
N ARG A 168 17.91 -6.21 3.89
CA ARG A 168 17.70 -4.91 3.21
C ARG A 168 17.51 -5.07 1.70
#